data_AF-A0A6I8NLA3-F1
#
_entry.id   AF-A0A6I8NLA3-F1
#
_cell.length_a   1.000
_cell.length_b   1.000
_cell.length_c   1.000
_cell.angle_alpha   90.00
_cell.angle_beta   90.00
_cell.angle_gamma   90.00
#
_symmetry.space_group_name_H-M   'P 1'
#
loop_
_entity.id
_entity.type
_entity.pdbx_description
1 polymer ?
#
loop_
_entity_poly.entity_id
_entity_poly.type
_entity_poly.pdbx_seq_one_letter_code
_entity_poly.pdbx_strand_id
1 'polypeptide(L)'
;MATGERTFIAIKPDGVQRGLVGDIIKRFEQKGFRLVAMKMLRASEEHLQQHYIDLKDRPFFPGLVKYMHSGPVVAMEHHPRQR
;
A
#
# COMPACT_ATOMS: atom_id res chain seq x y z
N MET A 1 -16.77 -12.38 16.81
CA MET A 1 -16.45 -11.20 15.98
C MET A 1 -16.54 -11.67 14.53
N ALA A 2 -17.33 -11.02 13.68
CA ALA A 2 -17.39 -11.40 12.27
C ALA A 2 -15.97 -11.33 11.68
N THR A 3 -15.48 -12.44 11.13
CA THR A 3 -14.21 -12.53 10.41
C THR A 3 -14.37 -11.86 9.05
N GLY A 4 -14.47 -10.52 9.08
CA GLY A 4 -14.58 -9.70 7.89
C GLY A 4 -13.26 -9.62 7.14
N GLU A 5 -13.30 -9.78 5.82
CA GLU A 5 -12.14 -9.65 4.93
C GLU A 5 -11.46 -8.28 5.09
N ARG A 6 -10.13 -8.27 5.22
CA ARG A 6 -9.30 -7.06 5.27
C ARG A 6 -8.35 -7.06 4.09
N THR A 7 -8.24 -5.92 3.42
CA THR A 7 -7.38 -5.74 2.25
C THR A 7 -6.30 -4.72 2.55
N PHE A 8 -5.06 -5.10 2.25
CA PHE A 8 -3.91 -4.20 2.26
C PHE A 8 -3.87 -3.35 0.99
N ILE A 9 -3.67 -2.04 1.16
CA ILE A 9 -3.53 -1.08 0.07
C ILE A 9 -2.29 -0.22 0.35
N ALA A 10 -1.38 -0.11 -0.62
CA ALA A 10 -0.22 0.77 -0.53
C ALA A 10 -0.30 1.89 -1.56
N ILE A 11 -0.20 3.13 -1.10
CA ILE A 11 0.09 4.27 -1.97
C ILE A 11 1.60 4.33 -2.14
N LYS A 12 2.04 4.12 -3.38
CA LYS A 12 3.44 4.08 -3.80
C LYS A 12 4.12 5.46 -3.68
N PRO A 13 5.46 5.53 -3.71
CA PRO A 13 6.18 6.78 -3.50
C PRO A 13 5.76 7.94 -4.41
N ASP A 14 5.48 7.68 -5.68
CA ASP A 14 5.00 8.69 -6.64
C ASP A 14 3.63 9.24 -6.27
N GLY A 15 2.71 8.39 -5.79
CA GLY A 15 1.40 8.83 -5.30
C GLY A 15 1.50 9.75 -4.08
N VAL A 16 2.45 9.46 -3.20
CA VAL A 16 2.75 10.33 -2.04
C VAL A 16 3.37 11.64 -2.49
N GLN A 17 4.40 11.60 -3.34
CA GLN A 17 5.09 12.79 -3.86
C GLN A 17 4.17 13.73 -4.63
N ARG A 18 3.17 13.18 -5.34
CA ARG A 18 2.17 13.94 -6.08
C ARG A 18 1.02 14.48 -5.22
N GLY A 19 1.04 14.24 -3.90
CA GLY A 19 0.00 14.71 -2.98
C GLY A 19 -1.35 13.98 -3.11
N LEU A 20 -1.38 12.78 -3.70
CA LEU A 20 -2.62 12.05 -4.01
C LEU A 20 -3.20 11.25 -2.84
N VAL A 21 -2.59 11.32 -1.65
CA VAL A 21 -2.97 10.48 -0.51
C VAL A 21 -4.44 10.67 -0.12
N GLY A 22 -4.87 11.93 0.02
CA GLY A 22 -6.25 12.25 0.39
C GLY A 22 -7.27 11.80 -0.65
N ASP A 23 -6.99 12.02 -1.94
CA ASP A 23 -7.87 11.63 -3.04
C ASP A 23 -8.06 10.12 -3.14
N ILE A 24 -6.98 9.37 -2.92
CA ILE A 24 -7.01 7.90 -2.94
C ILE A 24 -7.84 7.38 -1.76
N ILE A 25 -7.62 7.88 -0.54
CA ILE A 25 -8.41 7.49 0.65
C ILE A 25 -9.89 7.80 0.40
N LYS A 26 -10.20 9.02 -0.03
CA LYS A 26 -11.57 9.46 -0.33
C LYS A 26 -12.27 8.53 -1.32
N ARG A 27 -11.57 8.08 -2.36
CA ARG A 27 -12.12 7.14 -3.35
C ARG A 27 -12.55 5.81 -2.73
N PHE A 28 -11.78 5.26 -1.79
CA PHE A 28 -12.14 4.00 -1.12
C PHE A 28 -13.29 4.19 -0.14
N GLU A 29 -13.29 5.28 0.62
CA GLU A 29 -14.38 5.59 1.56
C GLU A 29 -15.72 5.83 0.84
N GLN A 30 -15.71 6.52 -0.30
CA GLN A 30 -16.90 6.74 -1.13
C GLN A 30 -17.44 5.44 -1.73
N LYS A 31 -16.59 4.45 -1.98
CA LYS A 31 -17.00 3.11 -2.42
C LYS A 31 -17.58 2.24 -1.29
N GLY A 32 -17.59 2.73 -0.05
CA GLY A 32 -18.11 2.01 1.10
C GLY A 32 -17.07 1.13 1.80
N PHE A 33 -15.78 1.30 1.52
CA PHE A 33 -14.74 0.70 2.35
C PHE A 33 -14.49 1.58 3.58
N ARG A 34 -14.21 0.94 4.72
CA ARG A 34 -13.78 1.61 5.95
C ARG A 34 -12.27 1.49 6.07
N LEU A 35 -11.58 2.62 6.24
CA LEU A 35 -10.18 2.64 6.64
C LEU A 35 -10.07 2.17 8.10
N VAL A 36 -9.25 1.14 8.34
CA VAL A 36 -9.06 0.51 9.66
C VAL A 36 -7.75 0.95 10.29
N ALA A 37 -6.69 0.99 9.49
CA ALA A 37 -5.36 1.42 9.91
C ALA A 37 -4.65 2.12 8.75
N MET A 38 -3.79 3.07 9.09
CA MET A 38 -2.88 3.69 8.13
C MET A 38 -1.53 4.00 8.79
N LYS A 39 -0.46 3.88 8.03
CA LYS A 39 0.89 4.29 8.43
C LYS A 39 1.66 4.82 7.24
N MET A 40 2.22 6.01 7.37
CA MET A 40 3.26 6.49 6.46
C MET A 40 4.60 5.96 6.95
N LEU A 41 5.37 5.34 6.07
CA LEU A 41 6.68 4.80 6.39
C LEU A 41 7.58 4.78 5.15
N ARG A 42 8.88 4.75 5.38
CA ARG A 42 9.86 4.35 4.38
C ARG A 42 10.31 2.94 4.71
N ALA A 43 9.90 1.95 3.92
CA ALA A 43 10.30 0.56 4.10
C ALA A 43 11.80 0.41 3.80
N SER A 44 12.50 -0.49 4.49
CA SER A 44 13.88 -0.82 4.15
C SER A 44 13.95 -1.64 2.85
N GLU A 45 15.11 -1.68 2.23
CA GLU A 45 15.32 -2.48 1.03
C GLU A 45 15.07 -3.98 1.30
N GLU A 46 15.55 -4.50 2.43
CA GLU A 46 15.35 -5.89 2.83
C GLU A 46 13.86 -6.20 3.00
N HIS A 47 13.10 -5.30 3.64
CA HIS A 47 11.66 -5.48 3.79
C HIS A 47 10.93 -5.53 2.44
N LEU A 48 11.33 -4.68 1.49
CA LEU A 48 10.75 -4.65 0.15
C LEU A 48 11.11 -5.88 -0.68
N GLN A 49 12.34 -6.38 -0.57
CA GLN A 49 12.75 -7.63 -1.21
C GLN A 49 11.93 -8.81 -0.70
N GLN A 50 11.68 -8.89 0.61
CA GLN A 50 10.81 -9.92 1.19
C GLN A 50 9.34 -9.74 0.78
N HIS A 51 8.84 -8.50 0.77
CA HIS A 51 7.46 -8.22 0.36
C HIS A 51 7.17 -8.63 -1.10
N TYR A 52 8.16 -8.53 -1.98
CA TYR A 52 8.04 -8.88 -3.41
C TYR A 52 8.75 -10.18 -3.78
N ILE A 53 9.00 -11.08 -2.82
CA ILE A 53 9.84 -12.27 -3.03
C ILE A 53 9.38 -13.17 -4.19
N ASP A 54 8.07 -13.23 -4.43
CA ASP A 54 7.45 -13.99 -5.53
C ASP A 54 7.86 -13.47 -6.93
N LEU A 55 8.40 -12.25 -6.99
CA LEU A 55 8.87 -11.60 -8.20
C LEU A 55 10.39 -11.65 -8.37
N LYS A 56 11.14 -12.27 -7.44
CA LYS A 56 12.62 -12.22 -7.42
C LYS A 56 13.30 -12.61 -8.73
N ASP A 57 12.71 -13.56 -9.46
CA ASP A 57 13.27 -14.10 -10.72
C ASP A 57 12.86 -13.26 -11.94
N ARG A 58 12.07 -12.19 -11.75
CA ARG A 58 11.67 -11.29 -12.82
C ARG A 58 12.77 -10.26 -13.10
N PRO A 59 13.09 -9.94 -14.36
CA PRO A 59 14.16 -9.01 -14.71
C PRO A 59 13.94 -7.59 -14.17
N PHE A 60 12.70 -7.21 -13.88
CA PHE A 60 12.34 -5.90 -13.33
C PHE A 60 12.42 -5.83 -11.79
N PHE A 61 12.67 -6.95 -11.08
CA PHE A 61 12.63 -6.99 -9.62
C PHE A 61 13.57 -5.99 -8.93
N PRO A 62 14.86 -5.85 -9.35
CA PRO A 62 15.73 -4.83 -8.76
C PRO A 62 15.19 -3.42 -8.96
N GLY A 63 14.60 -3.15 -10.13
CA GLY A 63 13.96 -1.86 -10.43
C GLY A 63 12.73 -1.60 -9.57
N LEU A 64 11.90 -2.62 -9.32
CA LEU A 64 10.73 -2.54 -8.47
C LEU A 64 11.10 -2.20 -7.02
N VAL A 65 12.08 -2.91 -6.46
CA VAL A 65 12.57 -2.66 -5.08
C VAL A 65 13.15 -1.24 -4.98
N LYS A 66 14.01 -0.84 -5.92
CA LYS A 66 14.59 0.50 -5.97
C LYS A 66 13.50 1.59 -6.05
N TYR A 67 12.50 1.38 -6.89
CA TYR A 67 11.37 2.30 -7.03
C TYR A 67 10.58 2.42 -5.73
N MET A 68 10.23 1.30 -5.07
CA MET A 68 9.50 1.32 -3.81
C MET A 68 10.31 1.90 -2.65
N HIS A 69 11.64 1.79 -2.69
CA HIS A 69 12.57 2.38 -1.70
C HIS A 69 12.85 3.89 -1.91
N SER A 70 12.45 4.44 -3.07
CA SER A 70 12.77 5.82 -3.47
C SER A 70 12.14 6.91 -2.59
N GLY A 71 11.12 6.59 -1.79
CA GLY A 71 10.43 7.55 -0.95
C GLY A 71 9.47 6.88 0.04
N PRO A 72 8.73 7.68 0.82
CA PRO A 72 7.72 7.16 1.73
C PRO A 72 6.55 6.54 0.97
N VAL A 73 5.96 5.49 1.55
CA VAL A 73 4.69 4.91 1.14
C VAL A 73 3.65 5.16 2.22
N VAL A 74 2.36 5.13 1.84
CA VAL A 74 1.27 5.04 2.82
C VAL A 74 0.67 3.65 2.74
N ALA A 75 0.92 2.85 3.76
CA ALA A 75 0.32 1.54 3.97
C ALA A 75 -1.04 1.72 4.64
N MET A 76 -2.07 1.08 4.10
CA MET A 76 -3.44 1.20 4.59
C MET A 76 -4.10 -0.18 4.64
N GLU A 77 -4.99 -0.34 5.61
CA GLU A 77 -5.85 -1.51 5.76
C GLU A 77 -7.31 -1.07 5.63
N HIS A 78 -8.04 -1.73 4.75
CA HIS A 78 -9.46 -1.43 4.51
C HIS A 78 -10.32 -2.68 4.71
N HIS A 79 -11.55 -2.44 5.16
CA HIS A 79 -12.58 -3.48 5.30
C HIS A 79 -13.87 -3.01 4.61
N PRO A 80 -14.56 -3.85 3.80
CA PRO A 80 -15.89 -3.51 3.28
C PRO A 80 -16.85 -3.19 4.44
N ARG A 81 -17.64 -2.12 4.36
CA ARG A 81 -18.73 -1.94 5.34
C ARG A 81 -19.75 -3.07 5.14
N GLN A 82 -19.95 -3.88 6.18
CA GLN A 82 -21.14 -4.73 6.25
C GLN A 82 -22.36 -3.81 6.34
N ARG A 83 -23.37 -4.08 5.50
CA ARG A 83 -24.69 -3.45 5.62
C ARG A 83 -25.37 -3.90 6.90
#